data_AF-A0A7H4PJI8-F1
#
_entry.id   AF-A0A7H4PJI8-F1
#
_cell.length_a   1.000
_cell.length_b   1.000
_cell.length_c   1.000
_cell.angle_alpha   90.00
_cell.angle_beta   90.00
_cell.angle_gamma   90.00
#
_symmetry.space_group_name_H-M   'P 1'
#
loop_
_entity.id
_entity.type
_entity.pdbx_description
1 polymer ?
#
loop_
_entity_poly.entity_id
_entity_poly.type
_entity_poly.pdbx_seq_one_letter_code
_entity_poly.pdbx_strand_id
1 'polypeptide(L)' 'MTEPGKALLSIAERILNEASNVRRLADLFTNDASGVLTIATTHTQARYSLPPVIKAFRELFSDVRLELVSGDAAGN' A
#
# COMPACT_ATOMS: atom_id res chain seq x y z
N MET A 1 4.65 -34.30 -18.30
CA MET A 1 4.97 -33.07 -19.07
C MET A 1 6.27 -33.30 -19.80
N THR A 2 6.33 -32.95 -21.09
CA THR A 2 7.55 -33.08 -21.89
C THR A 2 8.52 -31.94 -21.56
N GLU A 3 9.83 -32.16 -21.72
CA GLU A 3 10.85 -31.13 -21.45
C GLU A 3 10.58 -29.79 -22.16
N PRO A 4 10.14 -29.75 -23.44
CA PRO A 4 9.72 -28.51 -24.10
C PRO A 4 8.53 -27.83 -23.41
N GLY A 5 7.58 -28.61 -22.88
CA GLY A 5 6.41 -28.09 -22.19
C GLY A 5 6.74 -27.42 -20.85
N LYS A 6 7.77 -27.90 -20.14
CA LYS A 6 8.25 -27.26 -18.92
C LYS A 6 8.95 -25.92 -19.21
N ALA A 7 9.77 -25.89 -20.26
CA ALA A 7 10.42 -24.65 -20.71
C ALA A 7 9.39 -23.60 -21.14
N LEU A 8 8.35 -24.00 -21.89
CA LEU A 8 7.28 -23.11 -22.31
C LEU A 8 6.47 -22.58 -21.11
N LEU A 9 6.16 -23.45 -20.14
CA LEU A 9 5.45 -23.04 -18.91
C LEU A 9 6.25 -22.01 -18.12
N SER A 10 7.56 -22.23 -17.95
CA SER A 10 8.44 -21.29 -17.24
C SER A 10 8.48 -19.91 -17.91
N ILE A 11 8.48 -19.86 -19.24
CA ILE A 11 8.43 -18.61 -20.00
C ILE A 11 7.06 -17.92 -19.80
N ALA A 12 5.96 -18.68 -19.87
CA ALA A 12 4.62 -18.14 -19.67
C ALA A 12 4.43 -17.57 -18.25
N GLU A 13 4.93 -18.27 -17.22
CA GLU A 13 4.90 -17.80 -15.83
C GLU A 13 5.68 -16.48 -15.65
N ARG A 14 6.86 -16.36 -16.28
CA ARG A 14 7.64 -15.12 -16.28
C ARG A 14 6.87 -13.96 -16.92
N ILE A 15 6.26 -14.18 -18.08
CA ILE A 15 5.49 -13.15 -18.78
C ILE A 15 4.28 -12.71 -17.95
N LEU A 16 3.55 -13.65 -17.33
CA LEU A 16 2.42 -13.33 -16.46
C LEU A 16 2.85 -12.53 -15.23
N ASN A 17 4.00 -12.88 -14.63
CA ASN A 17 4.57 -12.13 -13.53
C ASN A 17 4.99 -10.71 -13.94
N GLU A 18 5.64 -10.55 -15.09
CA GLU A 18 6.01 -9.25 -15.64
C GLU A 18 4.77 -8.39 -15.94
N ALA A 19 3.73 -8.97 -16.55
CA ALA A 19 2.47 -8.27 -16.81
C ALA A 19 1.76 -7.83 -15.51
N SER A 20 1.79 -8.67 -14.47
CA SER A 20 1.26 -8.33 -13.14
C SER A 20 2.04 -7.18 -12.49
N ASN A 21 3.38 -7.19 -12.60
CA ASN A 21 4.22 -6.10 -12.11
C ASN A 21 3.95 -4.79 -12.86
N VAL A 22 3.82 -4.83 -14.19
CA VAL A 22 3.48 -3.65 -15.00
C VAL A 22 2.12 -3.10 -14.61
N ARG A 23 1.12 -3.96 -14.37
CA ARG A 23 -0.19 -3.52 -13.90
C ARG A 23 -0.13 -2.83 -12.54
N ARG A 24 0.59 -3.41 -11.58
CA ARG A 24 0.79 -2.78 -10.25
C ARG A 24 1.53 -1.44 -10.35
N LEU A 25 2.51 -1.35 -11.24
CA LEU A 25 3.23 -0.10 -11.50
C LEU A 25 2.32 0.95 -12.16
N ALA A 26 1.51 0.53 -13.13
CA ALA A 26 0.50 1.38 -13.75
C ALA A 26 -0.51 1.86 -12.70
N ASP A 27 -0.99 0.98 -11.82
CA ASP A 27 -1.87 1.35 -10.71
C ASP A 27 -1.23 2.42 -9.83
N LEU A 28 0.07 2.31 -9.51
CA LEU A 28 0.82 3.33 -8.75
C LEU A 28 0.94 4.67 -9.50
N PHE A 29 1.05 4.67 -10.83
CA PHE A 29 1.19 5.88 -11.66
C PHE A 29 -0.16 6.51 -12.06
N THR A 30 -1.24 5.73 -12.10
CA THR A 30 -2.61 6.24 -12.28
C THR A 30 -3.22 6.70 -10.96
N ASN A 31 -2.58 6.41 -9.83
CA ASN A 31 -3.04 6.84 -8.54
C ASN A 31 -2.56 8.27 -8.27
N ASP A 32 -3.31 9.24 -8.79
CA ASP A 32 -3.54 10.49 -8.07
C ASP A 32 -3.70 10.14 -6.60
N ALA A 33 -2.96 10.81 -5.72
CA ALA A 33 -3.06 10.83 -4.25
C ALA A 33 -4.36 10.25 -3.63
N SER A 34 -4.60 8.94 -3.77
CA SER A 34 -5.87 8.29 -3.44
C SER A 34 -5.65 6.90 -2.85
N GLY A 35 -6.62 6.39 -2.10
CA GLY A 35 -6.51 5.09 -1.42
C GLY A 35 -6.53 5.21 0.10
N VAL A 36 -5.86 4.29 0.81
CA VAL A 36 -5.92 4.22 2.28
C VAL A 36 -4.53 4.28 2.88
N LEU A 37 -4.30 5.22 3.80
CA LEU A 37 -3.10 5.29 4.62
C LEU A 37 -3.46 4.91 6.06
N THR A 38 -2.94 3.77 6.53
CA THR A 38 -3.14 3.30 7.90
C THR A 38 -1.89 3.61 8.75
N ILE A 39 -2.06 4.34 9.86
CA ILE A 39 -0.99 4.68 10.79
C ILE A 39 -1.24 3.98 12.13
N ALA A 40 -0.35 3.07 12.51
CA ALA A 40 -0.31 2.53 13.86
C ALA A 40 0.42 3.53 14.79
N THR A 41 -0.23 3.93 15.88
CA THR A 41 0.33 4.90 16.82
C THR A 41 -0.15 4.65 18.25
N THR A 42 0.50 5.25 19.24
CA THR A 42 0.03 5.18 20.62
C THR A 42 -1.12 6.16 20.86
N HIS A 43 -1.98 5.90 21.85
CA HIS A 43 -3.13 6.75 22.15
C HIS A 43 -2.74 8.23 22.38
N THR A 44 -1.63 8.47 23.09
CA THR A 44 -1.12 9.82 23.34
C THR A 44 -0.71 10.52 22.05
N GLN A 45 -0.02 9.83 21.14
CA GLN A 45 0.43 10.41 19.87
C GLN A 45 -0.75 10.72 18.95
N ALA A 46 -1.75 9.83 18.87
CA ALA A 46 -3.00 10.06 18.13
C ALA A 46 -3.73 11.33 18.59
N ARG A 47 -3.80 11.55 19.90
CA ARG A 47 -4.58 12.64 20.48
C ARG A 47 -3.84 13.98 20.50
N TYR A 48 -2.53 13.99 20.72
CA TYR A 48 -1.80 15.22 21.03
C TYR A 48 -0.78 15.65 19.98
N SER A 49 -0.25 14.73 19.19
CA SER A 49 0.84 15.04 18.24
C SER A 49 0.38 15.02 16.79
N LEU A 50 -0.52 14.11 16.43
CA LEU A 50 -0.95 13.92 15.05
C LEU A 50 -1.97 14.95 14.50
N PRO A 51 -2.85 15.63 15.28
CA PRO A 51 -3.89 16.48 14.69
C PRO A 51 -3.41 17.56 13.70
N PRO A 52 -2.31 18.30 13.94
CA PRO A 52 -1.83 19.31 12.99
C PRO A 52 -1.35 18.70 11.67
N VAL A 53 -0.64 17.57 11.73
CA VAL A 53 -0.08 16.90 10.56
C VAL A 53 -1.17 16.20 9.75
N ILE A 54 -2.18 15.63 10.42
CA ILE A 54 -3.36 15.05 9.78
C ILE A 54 -4.15 16.11 9.01
N LYS A 55 -4.29 17.31 9.59
CA LYS A 55 -4.96 18.41 8.90
C LYS A 55 -4.23 18.78 7.60
N ALA A 56 -2.92 19.02 7.67
CA ALA A 56 -2.11 19.33 6.49
C ALA A 56 -2.13 18.18 5.46
N PHE A 57 -2.08 16.94 5.92
CA PHE A 57 -2.19 15.76 5.05
C PHE A 57 -3.51 15.73 4.28
N ARG A 58 -4.64 15.96 4.95
CA ARG A 58 -5.97 15.95 4.30
C ARG A 58 -6.18 17.09 3.31
N GLU A 59 -5.48 18.21 3.48
CA GLU A 59 -5.49 19.33 2.53
C GLU A 59 -4.69 19.01 1.26
N LEU A 60 -3.60 18.24 1.39
CA LEU A 60 -2.73 17.88 0.27
C LEU A 60 -3.16 16.59 -0.46
N PHE A 61 -3.84 15.68 0.24
CA PHE A 61 -4.19 14.34 -0.22
C PHE A 61 -5.68 14.06 0.03
N SER A 62 -6.56 14.82 -0.65
CA SER A 62 -8.01 14.77 -0.44
C SER A 62 -8.64 13.41 -0.73
N ASP A 63 -8.05 12.64 -1.64
CA ASP A 63 -8.57 11.33 -2.04
C ASP A 63 -7.95 10.17 -1.24
N VAL A 64 -7.05 10.45 -0.29
CA VAL A 64 -6.51 9.45 0.64
C VAL A 64 -7.34 9.40 1.92
N ARG A 65 -7.94 8.24 2.19
CA ARG A 65 -8.56 7.94 3.47
C ARG A 65 -7.48 7.61 4.50
N LEU A 66 -7.38 8.44 5.53
CA LEU A 66 -6.49 8.19 6.66
C LEU A 66 -7.19 7.35 7.74
N GLU A 67 -6.54 6.26 8.17
CA GLU A 67 -7.00 5.41 9.27
C GLU A 67 -5.94 5.39 10.38
N LEU A 68 -6.33 5.69 11.62
CA LEU A 68 -5.45 5.58 12.79
C LEU A 68 -5.80 4.32 13.56
N VAL A 69 -4.80 3.49 13.81
CA VAL A 69 -4.93 2.30 14.65
C VAL A 69 -4.15 2.56 15.93
N SER A 70 -4.85 2.56 17.07
CA SER A 70 -4.18 2.66 18.36
C SER A 70 -3.65 1.29 18.76
N GLY A 71 -2.33 1.14 18.75
CA GLY A 71 -1.68 0.03 19.43
C GLY A 71 -1.62 0.33 20.92
N ASP A 72 -2.01 -0.62 21.76
CA ASP A 72 -1.71 -0.53 23.18
C ASP A 72 -0.18 -0.61 23.31
N ALA A 73 0.43 0.43 23.87
CA ALA A 73 1.87 0.43 24.13
C ALA A 73 2.14 -0.38 25.41
N ALA A 74 1.77 -1.65 25.36
CA ALA A 74 2.11 -2.66 26.35
C ALA A 74 2.27 -3.97 25.58
N GLY A 75 3.44 -4.10 24.95
CA GLY A 75 3.94 -5.44 24.64
C GLY A 75 4.14 -6.16 25.97
N ASN A 76 3.34 -7.20 26.19
CA ASN A 76 3.71 -8.38 26.95
C ASN A 76 3.60 -9.57 26.00
#